data_AF-A0A926AAS6-F1
#
_entry.id   AF-A0A926AAS6-F1
#
_cell.length_a   1.000
_cell.length_b   1.000
_cell.length_c   1.000
_cell.angle_alpha   90.00
_cell.angle_beta   90.00
_cell.angle_gamma   90.00
#
_symmetry.space_group_name_H-M   'P 1'
#
loop_
_entity.id
_entity.type
_entity.pdbx_description
1 polymer ?
#
loop_
_entity_poly.entity_id
_entity_poly.type
_entity_poly.pdbx_seq_one_letter_code
_entity_poly.pdbx_strand_id
1 'polypeptide(L)'
;AGKAVKLGFPAKPQDVAINGMRRRPLTVVVQDKEGRTVRDGSFAVTLTLKGDASRGGTGGSWTQPTINGVATFADALIRRASDKAVLVASAGGLRKATSEAFKVGPGEGLVREWWSDSSAVKLADLSHIPMAPTGREPLLKALEVPAGAKTNYSARFRGWLLPSVSGIHTFWIANQGVSEFWLSTDATPEKRVLIASVTAKTPYSKWPHTNEAESQPVRLEARKRYYIEILHQQNAGSANLAVRWRLPDGSEQRPVPAERFVPFTSGAEPKLAQKSSGF
;
A
#
# COMPACT_ATOMS: atom_id res chain seq x y z
N ALA A 1 37.40 9.87 5.16
CA ALA A 1 37.17 9.42 3.77
C ALA A 1 38.02 10.29 2.84
N GLY A 2 38.27 9.84 1.61
CA GLY A 2 38.98 10.64 0.61
C GLY A 2 38.09 11.75 0.01
N LYS A 3 38.58 12.40 -1.05
CA LYS A 3 37.81 13.40 -1.83
C LYS A 3 36.51 12.79 -2.37
N ALA A 4 35.41 13.55 -2.33
CA ALA A 4 34.15 13.16 -2.96
C ALA A 4 34.30 13.04 -4.48
N VAL A 5 33.88 11.90 -5.06
CA VAL A 5 33.97 11.65 -6.51
C VAL A 5 32.72 11.04 -7.12
N LYS A 6 31.87 10.38 -6.33
CA LYS A 6 30.68 9.67 -6.84
C LYS A 6 29.53 9.71 -5.85
N LEU A 7 28.33 9.46 -6.36
CA LEU A 7 27.16 9.13 -5.55
C LEU A 7 27.01 7.61 -5.43
N GLY A 8 26.25 7.16 -4.44
CA GLY A 8 25.87 5.77 -4.26
C GLY A 8 24.51 5.63 -3.58
N PHE A 9 23.78 4.56 -3.91
CA PHE A 9 22.64 4.12 -3.12
C PHE A 9 23.15 3.14 -2.07
N PRO A 10 23.04 3.44 -0.76
CA PRO A 10 23.57 2.57 0.29
C PRO A 10 22.75 1.28 0.47
N ALA A 11 21.54 1.24 -0.09
CA ALA A 11 20.67 0.07 -0.14
C ALA A 11 19.77 0.13 -1.38
N LYS A 12 19.28 -1.03 -1.82
CA LYS A 12 18.25 -1.14 -2.85
C LYS A 12 16.99 -0.34 -2.42
N PRO A 13 16.44 0.53 -3.30
CA PRO A 13 15.16 1.18 -3.02
C PRO A 13 14.07 0.15 -2.79
N GLN A 14 13.28 0.36 -1.74
CA GLN A 14 12.12 -0.50 -1.48
C GLN A 14 10.98 -0.14 -2.44
N ASP A 15 10.16 -1.15 -2.71
CA ASP A 15 8.90 -1.00 -3.43
C ASP A 15 8.01 0.06 -2.74
N VAL A 16 7.26 0.82 -3.52
CA VAL A 16 6.50 1.97 -3.02
C VAL A 16 5.12 2.07 -3.68
N ALA A 17 4.15 2.62 -2.95
CA ALA A 17 2.86 2.95 -3.54
C ALA A 17 2.97 4.08 -4.60
N ILE A 18 2.08 4.09 -5.60
CA ILE A 18 1.83 5.24 -6.45
C ILE A 18 1.33 6.36 -5.54
N ASN A 19 2.00 7.51 -5.58
CA ASN A 19 1.77 8.63 -4.65
C ASN A 19 1.86 8.26 -3.16
N GLY A 20 2.45 7.10 -2.83
CA GLY A 20 2.58 6.62 -1.46
C GLY A 20 3.76 7.25 -0.76
N MET A 21 3.63 7.43 0.56
CA MET A 21 4.74 7.90 1.35
C MET A 21 5.74 6.78 1.65
N ARG A 22 7.03 6.99 1.38
CA ARG A 22 8.07 6.00 1.67
C ARG A 22 8.21 5.76 3.17
N ARG A 23 8.01 4.52 3.60
CA ARG A 23 8.22 4.05 5.00
C ARG A 23 9.66 4.11 5.47
N ARG A 24 10.60 3.94 4.54
CA ARG A 24 12.03 4.17 4.76
C ARG A 24 12.46 5.24 3.77
N PRO A 25 13.01 6.37 4.24
CA PRO A 25 13.48 7.42 3.35
C PRO A 25 14.45 6.84 2.33
N LEU A 26 14.30 7.26 1.07
CA LEU A 26 15.31 6.96 0.07
C LEU A 26 16.54 7.82 0.38
N THR A 27 17.71 7.21 0.46
CA THR A 27 18.96 7.91 0.73
C THR A 27 19.94 7.74 -0.40
N VAL A 28 20.74 8.79 -0.62
CA VAL A 28 21.88 8.78 -1.53
C VAL A 28 23.08 9.28 -0.74
N VAL A 29 24.18 8.55 -0.82
CA VAL A 29 25.44 8.90 -0.15
C VAL A 29 26.44 9.48 -1.13
N VAL A 30 27.21 10.47 -0.67
CA VAL A 30 28.41 10.95 -1.37
C VAL A 30 29.58 10.08 -0.96
N GLN A 31 30.35 9.58 -1.92
CA GLN A 31 31.42 8.63 -1.70
C GLN A 31 32.75 9.06 -2.33
N ASP A 32 33.83 8.61 -1.71
CA ASP A 32 35.17 8.65 -2.28
C ASP A 32 35.37 7.53 -3.32
N LYS A 33 36.57 7.43 -3.90
CA LYS A 33 36.87 6.43 -4.93
C LYS A 33 36.73 5.01 -4.39
N GLU A 34 37.06 4.80 -3.11
CA GLU A 34 36.92 3.53 -2.39
C GLU A 34 35.47 3.18 -1.99
N GLY A 35 34.51 4.10 -2.17
CA GLY A 35 33.11 3.87 -1.80
C GLY A 35 32.77 4.19 -0.35
N ARG A 36 33.67 4.83 0.40
CA ARG A 36 33.39 5.28 1.77
C ARG A 36 32.63 6.59 1.73
N THR A 37 31.69 6.77 2.65
CA THR A 37 30.91 8.01 2.75
C THR A 37 31.81 9.19 3.11
N VAL A 38 31.75 10.26 2.30
CA VAL A 38 32.41 11.53 2.56
C VAL A 38 31.42 12.43 3.29
N ARG A 39 31.76 12.81 4.53
CA ARG A 39 30.86 13.58 5.40
C ARG A 39 31.00 15.09 5.25
N ASP A 40 32.12 15.53 4.70
CA ASP A 40 32.46 16.95 4.52
C ASP A 40 31.89 17.49 3.20
N GLY A 41 31.45 18.74 3.22
CA GLY A 41 30.85 19.42 2.07
C GLY A 41 29.32 19.31 2.00
N SER A 42 28.70 20.21 1.25
CA SER A 42 27.26 20.22 1.00
C SER A 42 27.00 20.07 -0.50
N PHE A 43 26.28 19.01 -0.87
CA PHE A 43 25.92 18.72 -2.25
C PHE A 43 24.40 18.73 -2.38
N ALA A 44 23.88 19.43 -3.39
CA ALA A 44 22.49 19.31 -3.79
C ALA A 44 22.34 18.07 -4.68
N VAL A 45 21.82 16.98 -4.11
CA VAL A 45 21.59 15.73 -4.84
C VAL A 45 20.19 15.76 -5.44
N THR A 46 20.10 15.55 -6.75
CA THR A 46 18.85 15.47 -7.51
C THR A 46 18.60 14.06 -8.02
N LEU A 47 17.38 13.57 -7.83
CA LEU A 47 16.90 12.31 -8.38
C LEU A 47 16.17 12.54 -9.70
N THR A 48 16.20 11.52 -10.56
CA THR A 48 15.35 11.40 -11.75
C THR A 48 14.90 9.96 -11.92
N LEU A 49 13.77 9.75 -12.61
CA LEU A 49 13.30 8.41 -12.97
C LEU A 49 13.76 8.03 -14.38
N LYS A 50 14.09 6.76 -14.57
CA LYS A 50 14.26 6.14 -15.88
C LYS A 50 13.08 5.21 -16.19
N GLY A 51 12.94 4.88 -17.48
CA GLY A 51 11.98 3.91 -17.95
C GLY A 51 10.56 4.45 -18.00
N ASP A 52 9.58 3.58 -17.81
CA ASP A 52 8.17 3.90 -17.94
C ASP A 52 7.64 4.72 -16.75
N ALA A 53 8.23 4.57 -15.56
CA ALA A 53 7.88 5.35 -14.36
C ALA A 53 8.04 6.88 -14.58
N SER A 54 8.99 7.31 -15.41
CA SER A 54 9.27 8.75 -15.63
C SER A 54 8.16 9.49 -16.37
N ARG A 55 7.29 8.77 -17.10
CA ARG A 55 6.21 9.35 -17.91
C ARG A 55 5.03 9.87 -17.07
N GLY A 56 4.97 9.53 -15.78
CA GLY A 56 3.90 9.99 -14.88
C GLY A 56 4.16 11.31 -14.19
N GLY A 57 5.37 11.87 -14.34
CA GLY A 57 5.85 12.93 -13.48
C GLY A 57 6.06 12.47 -12.03
N THR A 58 6.44 13.42 -11.20
CA THR A 58 6.83 13.20 -9.80
C THR A 58 6.10 14.16 -8.87
N GLY A 59 6.15 13.90 -7.56
CA GLY A 59 5.68 14.83 -6.52
C GLY A 59 6.65 14.89 -5.35
N GLY A 60 6.48 15.88 -4.47
CA GLY A 60 7.39 16.15 -3.36
C GLY A 60 8.77 16.65 -3.83
N SER A 61 9.76 16.54 -2.96
CA SER A 61 11.10 17.11 -3.17
C SER A 61 12.05 16.09 -3.81
N TRP A 62 12.51 16.40 -5.02
CA TRP A 62 13.44 15.55 -5.80
C TRP A 62 14.88 16.06 -5.81
N THR A 63 15.14 17.16 -5.12
CA THR A 63 16.46 17.70 -4.86
C THR A 63 16.59 17.92 -3.36
N GLN A 64 17.63 17.36 -2.75
CA GLN A 64 17.88 17.44 -1.32
C GLN A 64 19.37 17.73 -1.05
N PRO A 65 19.69 18.59 -0.07
CA PRO A 65 21.07 18.78 0.36
C PRO A 65 21.57 17.55 1.11
N THR A 66 22.88 17.33 1.10
CA THR A 66 23.52 16.34 1.96
C THR A 66 23.71 16.87 3.37
N ILE A 67 23.37 16.06 4.37
CA ILE A 67 23.73 16.26 5.78
C ILE A 67 24.66 15.11 6.17
N ASN A 68 25.89 15.42 6.61
CA ASN A 68 26.93 14.42 6.88
C ASN A 68 27.15 13.42 5.73
N GLY A 69 27.14 13.93 4.49
CA GLY A 69 27.34 13.12 3.28
C GLY A 69 26.13 12.33 2.80
N VAL A 70 24.95 12.50 3.41
CA VAL A 70 23.72 11.77 3.07
C VAL A 70 22.62 12.74 2.65
N ALA A 71 22.10 12.58 1.44
CA ALA A 71 20.87 13.23 1.00
C ALA A 71 19.67 12.29 1.25
N THR A 72 18.63 12.80 1.89
CA THR A 72 17.47 12.03 2.33
C THR A 72 16.20 12.55 1.67
N PHE A 73 15.54 11.71 0.88
CA PHE A 73 14.33 12.02 0.12
C PHE A 73 13.12 11.39 0.82
N ALA A 74 12.67 12.06 1.89
CA ALA A 74 11.57 11.56 2.72
C ALA A 74 10.20 11.72 2.07
N ASP A 75 10.02 12.71 1.20
CA ASP A 75 8.74 13.12 0.60
C ASP A 75 8.65 12.84 -0.92
N ALA A 76 9.64 12.18 -1.53
CA ALA A 76 9.65 11.92 -2.97
C ALA A 76 8.56 10.91 -3.41
N LEU A 77 7.62 11.38 -4.23
CA LEU A 77 6.49 10.61 -4.74
C LEU A 77 6.65 10.26 -6.22
N ILE A 78 6.26 9.03 -6.58
CA ILE A 78 6.22 8.56 -7.96
C ILE A 78 4.77 8.35 -8.36
N ARG A 79 4.35 9.03 -9.43
CA ARG A 79 2.93 9.14 -9.81
C ARG A 79 2.46 8.06 -10.79
N ARG A 80 3.40 7.35 -11.41
CA ARG A 80 3.11 6.27 -12.35
C ARG A 80 3.75 4.99 -11.89
N ALA A 81 2.94 3.96 -11.88
CA ALA A 81 3.41 2.63 -11.54
C ALA A 81 4.32 2.04 -12.61
N SER A 82 5.19 1.15 -12.14
CA SER A 82 6.18 0.44 -12.91
C SER A 82 6.61 -0.78 -12.11
N ASP A 83 6.75 -1.93 -12.76
CA ASP A 83 7.34 -3.12 -12.13
C ASP A 83 8.88 -3.07 -12.09
N LYS A 84 9.48 -2.01 -12.68
CA LYS A 84 10.92 -1.87 -12.90
C LYS A 84 11.38 -0.41 -12.84
N ALA A 85 10.87 0.37 -11.90
CA ALA A 85 11.29 1.75 -11.71
C ALA A 85 12.77 1.81 -11.34
N VAL A 86 13.49 2.77 -11.93
CA VAL A 86 14.92 2.98 -11.68
C VAL A 86 15.14 4.46 -11.39
N LEU A 87 15.91 4.75 -10.35
CA LEU A 87 16.31 6.09 -9.98
C LEU A 87 17.73 6.38 -10.45
N VAL A 88 17.96 7.62 -10.89
CA VAL A 88 19.30 8.14 -11.17
C VAL A 88 19.54 9.34 -10.28
N ALA A 89 20.57 9.25 -9.44
CA ALA A 89 21.03 10.33 -8.58
C ALA A 89 22.16 11.11 -9.25
N SER A 90 22.11 12.43 -9.15
CA SER A 90 23.09 13.35 -9.72
C SER A 90 23.38 14.52 -8.79
N ALA A 91 24.61 15.01 -8.81
CA ALA A 91 25.05 16.21 -8.10
C ALA A 91 26.23 16.81 -8.89
N GLY A 92 26.43 18.13 -8.81
CA GLY A 92 27.50 18.83 -9.54
C GLY A 92 28.88 18.25 -9.20
N GLY A 93 29.69 17.99 -10.22
CA GLY A 93 31.07 17.50 -10.06
C GLY A 93 31.21 16.05 -9.58
N LEU A 94 30.11 15.32 -9.34
CA LEU A 94 30.15 13.92 -8.90
C LEU A 94 29.63 12.98 -9.98
N ARG A 95 30.24 11.78 -10.06
CA ARG A 95 29.73 10.71 -10.91
C ARG A 95 28.35 10.25 -10.42
N LYS A 96 27.38 10.18 -11.35
CA LYS A 96 26.00 9.76 -11.09
C LYS A 96 25.92 8.31 -10.58
N ALA A 97 24.88 8.03 -9.81
CA ALA A 97 24.51 6.67 -9.39
C ALA A 97 23.19 6.26 -10.03
N THR A 98 23.05 4.98 -10.36
CA THR A 98 21.78 4.38 -10.79
C THR A 98 21.39 3.36 -9.73
N SER A 99 20.13 3.36 -9.30
CA SER A 99 19.63 2.38 -8.34
C SER A 99 19.41 1.02 -9.01
N GLU A 100 19.32 -0.03 -8.21
CA GLU A 100 18.61 -1.23 -8.63
C GLU A 100 17.14 -0.93 -8.95
N ALA A 101 16.49 -1.79 -9.73
CA ALA A 101 15.08 -1.67 -10.06
C ALA A 101 14.19 -2.03 -8.86
N PHE A 102 13.08 -1.31 -8.71
CA PHE A 102 12.06 -1.53 -7.68
C PHE A 102 10.67 -1.32 -8.25
N LYS A 103 9.65 -1.84 -7.57
CA LYS A 103 8.26 -1.67 -7.98
C LYS A 103 7.68 -0.36 -7.46
N VAL A 104 6.90 0.29 -8.32
CA VAL A 104 5.97 1.35 -7.96
C VAL A 104 4.59 0.81 -8.32
N GLY A 105 3.78 0.48 -7.31
CA GLY A 105 2.46 -0.14 -7.49
C GLY A 105 1.46 0.52 -6.55
N PRO A 106 0.21 0.12 -6.42
CA PRO A 106 -0.52 0.39 -5.17
C PRO A 106 0.32 -0.13 -3.98
N GLY A 107 0.21 0.33 -2.73
CA GLY A 107 1.28 -0.02 -1.77
C GLY A 107 1.45 0.74 -0.47
N GLU A 108 0.38 1.13 0.21
CA GLU A 108 0.50 1.36 1.65
C GLU A 108 -0.43 0.43 2.46
N GLY A 109 -1.01 -0.58 1.81
CA GLY A 109 -1.87 -1.57 2.46
C GLY A 109 -3.25 -1.01 2.80
N LEU A 110 -4.07 -1.84 3.44
CA LEU A 110 -5.30 -1.38 4.09
C LEU A 110 -5.01 -0.99 5.53
N VAL A 111 -5.76 -0.04 6.07
CA VAL A 111 -5.71 0.26 7.50
C VAL A 111 -6.63 -0.71 8.22
N ARG A 112 -6.12 -1.41 9.23
CA ARG A 112 -6.89 -2.16 10.22
C ARG A 112 -7.03 -1.31 11.48
N GLU A 113 -8.26 -1.12 11.92
CA GLU A 113 -8.63 -0.56 13.22
C GLU A 113 -9.30 -1.67 14.03
N TRP A 114 -8.99 -1.80 15.32
CA TRP A 114 -9.61 -2.83 16.17
C TRP A 114 -10.06 -2.28 17.51
N TRP A 115 -11.07 -2.95 18.07
CA TRP A 115 -11.64 -2.72 19.39
C TRP A 115 -11.60 -4.03 20.17
N SER A 116 -10.89 -4.02 21.30
CA SER A 116 -10.66 -5.24 22.10
C SER A 116 -11.90 -5.72 22.84
N ASP A 117 -12.87 -4.85 23.11
CA ASP A 117 -14.16 -5.23 23.67
C ASP A 117 -15.17 -5.55 22.55
N SER A 118 -15.11 -6.78 22.05
CA SER A 118 -16.05 -7.29 21.04
C SER A 118 -17.49 -7.43 21.56
N SER A 119 -17.72 -7.38 22.89
CA SER A 119 -19.05 -7.44 23.47
C SER A 119 -19.80 -6.11 23.32
N ALA A 120 -19.07 -5.00 23.49
CA ALA A 120 -19.56 -3.63 23.32
C ALA A 120 -19.65 -3.19 21.86
N VAL A 121 -18.86 -3.79 20.96
CA VAL A 121 -18.80 -3.40 19.53
C VAL A 121 -19.39 -4.49 18.63
N LYS A 122 -20.57 -4.23 18.08
CA LYS A 122 -21.24 -5.14 17.14
C LYS A 122 -20.78 -4.91 15.70
N LEU A 123 -20.85 -5.96 14.88
CA LEU A 123 -20.50 -5.90 13.46
C LEU A 123 -21.19 -4.74 12.72
N ALA A 124 -22.49 -4.56 12.95
CA ALA A 124 -23.32 -3.54 12.31
C ALA A 124 -22.87 -2.10 12.59
N ASP A 125 -22.25 -1.85 13.75
CA ASP A 125 -21.82 -0.51 14.16
C ASP A 125 -20.45 -0.16 13.62
N LEU A 126 -19.62 -1.16 13.27
CA LEU A 126 -18.19 -0.95 12.93
C LEU A 126 -17.96 0.02 11.79
N SER A 127 -18.89 0.08 10.83
CA SER A 127 -18.76 0.97 9.67
C SER A 127 -18.78 2.45 10.10
N HIS A 128 -19.54 2.79 11.15
CA HIS A 128 -19.72 4.16 11.64
C HIS A 128 -19.60 4.25 13.17
N ILE A 129 -18.67 3.50 13.76
CA ILE A 129 -18.50 3.47 15.20
C ILE A 129 -17.95 4.82 15.73
N PRO A 130 -18.61 5.45 16.73
CA PRO A 130 -18.16 6.72 17.29
C PRO A 130 -17.00 6.56 18.28
N MET A 131 -16.80 5.36 18.82
CA MET A 131 -15.73 5.04 19.75
C MET A 131 -14.38 4.91 19.02
N ALA A 132 -13.34 5.56 19.55
CA ALA A 132 -11.97 5.43 19.05
C ALA A 132 -11.50 3.96 19.12
N PRO A 133 -10.74 3.47 18.11
CA PRO A 133 -10.20 2.12 18.15
C PRO A 133 -9.17 1.96 19.27
N THR A 134 -9.14 0.76 19.87
CA THR A 134 -8.10 0.37 20.82
C THR A 134 -6.71 0.40 20.16
N GLY A 135 -6.64 0.12 18.87
CA GLY A 135 -5.43 0.35 18.11
C GLY A 135 -5.65 0.30 16.61
N ARG A 136 -4.61 0.68 15.88
CA ARG A 136 -4.62 0.74 14.42
C ARG A 136 -3.27 0.37 13.84
N GLU A 137 -3.28 -0.29 12.69
CA GLU A 137 -2.07 -0.60 11.94
C GLU A 137 -2.35 -0.67 10.44
N PRO A 138 -1.39 -0.34 9.59
CA PRO A 138 -1.45 -0.69 8.18
C PRO A 138 -1.11 -2.18 7.97
N LEU A 139 -1.75 -2.83 7.00
CA LEU A 139 -1.42 -4.20 6.57
C LEU A 139 -0.39 -4.17 5.44
N LEU A 140 0.87 -4.42 5.79
CA LEU A 140 2.02 -4.12 4.90
C LEU A 140 2.38 -5.21 3.90
N LYS A 141 1.90 -6.43 4.09
CA LYS A 141 2.28 -7.60 3.29
C LYS A 141 1.15 -8.04 2.36
N ALA A 142 -0.01 -8.28 2.94
CA ALA A 142 -1.21 -8.74 2.24
C ALA A 142 -2.46 -8.37 3.05
N LEU A 143 -3.65 -8.51 2.45
CA LEU A 143 -4.93 -8.43 3.16
C LEU A 143 -5.16 -9.69 3.98
N GLU A 144 -4.37 -9.80 5.04
CA GLU A 144 -4.35 -10.93 5.95
C GLU A 144 -4.00 -10.50 7.38
N VAL A 145 -4.63 -11.17 8.34
CA VAL A 145 -4.29 -11.21 9.75
C VAL A 145 -4.06 -12.67 10.14
N PRO A 146 -2.81 -13.09 10.41
CA PRO A 146 -2.53 -14.46 10.82
C PRO A 146 -3.23 -14.83 12.14
N ALA A 147 -3.59 -16.10 12.28
CA ALA A 147 -4.12 -16.63 13.53
C ALA A 147 -3.14 -16.41 14.69
N GLY A 148 -3.66 -16.13 15.88
CA GLY A 148 -2.90 -15.96 17.11
C GLY A 148 -2.37 -14.54 17.32
N ALA A 149 -2.53 -13.65 16.34
CA ALA A 149 -2.11 -12.25 16.47
C ALA A 149 -2.89 -11.51 17.57
N LYS A 150 -4.20 -11.79 17.69
CA LYS A 150 -5.13 -11.26 18.70
C LYS A 150 -6.29 -12.25 18.90
N THR A 151 -6.98 -12.14 20.03
CA THR A 151 -8.20 -12.89 20.35
C THR A 151 -9.36 -11.93 20.60
N ASN A 152 -10.59 -12.38 20.35
CA ASN A 152 -11.84 -11.76 20.80
C ASN A 152 -12.03 -10.26 20.50
N TYR A 153 -11.78 -9.81 19.26
CA TYR A 153 -11.90 -8.39 18.88
C TYR A 153 -12.90 -8.16 17.74
N SER A 154 -13.37 -6.91 17.65
CA SER A 154 -14.06 -6.38 16.46
C SER A 154 -13.09 -5.49 15.68
N ALA A 155 -13.11 -5.52 14.36
CA ALA A 155 -12.20 -4.75 13.51
C ALA A 155 -12.84 -4.26 12.22
N ARG A 156 -12.31 -3.11 11.77
CA ARG A 156 -12.60 -2.53 10.47
C ARG A 156 -11.31 -2.43 9.66
N PHE A 157 -11.34 -2.96 8.44
CA PHE A 157 -10.28 -2.82 7.45
C PHE A 157 -10.78 -1.91 6.35
N ARG A 158 -10.05 -0.86 5.98
CA ARG A 158 -10.53 0.07 4.94
C ARG A 158 -9.44 0.80 4.18
N GLY A 159 -9.81 1.23 2.97
CA GLY A 159 -8.98 1.98 2.04
C GLY A 159 -9.50 1.80 0.62
N TRP A 160 -8.59 1.84 -0.35
CA TRP A 160 -8.92 1.69 -1.76
C TRP A 160 -8.15 0.55 -2.40
N LEU A 161 -8.88 -0.31 -3.10
CA LEU A 161 -8.33 -1.29 -4.04
C LEU A 161 -7.95 -0.58 -5.34
N LEU A 162 -6.80 -0.97 -5.90
CA LEU A 162 -6.31 -0.52 -7.20
C LEU A 162 -5.95 -1.75 -8.05
N PRO A 163 -6.86 -2.21 -8.93
CA PRO A 163 -6.65 -3.36 -9.80
C PRO A 163 -5.48 -3.12 -10.76
N SER A 164 -4.68 -4.16 -11.00
CA SER A 164 -3.59 -4.10 -11.98
C SER A 164 -4.05 -4.35 -13.42
N VAL A 165 -5.18 -5.03 -13.58
CA VAL A 165 -5.72 -5.48 -14.87
C VAL A 165 -7.23 -5.18 -14.92
N SER A 166 -7.75 -4.90 -16.10
CA SER A 166 -9.18 -4.70 -16.31
C SER A 166 -9.86 -6.03 -16.58
N GLY A 167 -11.07 -6.20 -16.06
CA GLY A 167 -11.88 -7.38 -16.32
C GLY A 167 -12.57 -7.91 -15.07
N ILE A 168 -13.03 -9.15 -15.16
CA ILE A 168 -13.75 -9.81 -14.10
C ILE A 168 -12.78 -10.33 -13.04
N HIS A 169 -12.99 -9.91 -11.81
CA HIS A 169 -12.31 -10.41 -10.62
C HIS A 169 -13.32 -11.14 -9.74
N THR A 170 -12.87 -12.18 -9.05
CA THR A 170 -13.68 -12.86 -8.03
C THR A 170 -12.91 -12.81 -6.71
N PHE A 171 -13.59 -12.54 -5.61
CA PHE A 171 -12.99 -12.44 -4.28
C PHE A 171 -13.46 -13.59 -3.39
N TRP A 172 -12.59 -13.99 -2.46
CA TRP A 172 -12.95 -14.89 -1.39
C TRP A 172 -12.40 -14.37 -0.06
N ILE A 173 -13.20 -14.48 0.99
CA ILE A 173 -12.84 -14.10 2.36
C ILE A 173 -13.01 -15.29 3.32
N ALA A 174 -12.04 -15.46 4.21
CA ALA A 174 -12.01 -16.52 5.21
C ALA A 174 -11.62 -15.96 6.58
N ASN A 175 -12.32 -16.38 7.64
CA ASN A 175 -11.99 -16.09 9.03
C ASN A 175 -12.68 -17.06 10.01
N GLN A 176 -12.22 -17.09 11.27
CA GLN A 176 -12.83 -17.88 12.35
C GLN A 176 -14.01 -17.18 13.06
N GLY A 177 -14.40 -16.00 12.60
CA GLY A 177 -15.44 -15.19 13.22
C GLY A 177 -16.60 -14.98 12.25
N VAL A 178 -17.19 -13.79 12.31
CA VAL A 178 -18.08 -13.29 11.28
C VAL A 178 -17.44 -12.11 10.58
N SER A 179 -17.76 -11.92 9.31
CA SER A 179 -17.31 -10.75 8.57
C SER A 179 -18.21 -10.39 7.41
N GLU A 180 -18.20 -9.12 7.06
CA GLU A 180 -18.78 -8.59 5.83
C GLU A 180 -17.68 -7.92 5.01
N PHE A 181 -17.63 -8.24 3.72
CA PHE A 181 -16.71 -7.62 2.76
C PHE A 181 -17.52 -6.75 1.80
N TRP A 182 -17.31 -5.45 1.90
CA TRP A 182 -17.90 -4.40 1.10
C TRP A 182 -16.93 -3.87 0.04
N LEU A 183 -17.43 -3.66 -1.17
CA LEU A 183 -16.70 -3.06 -2.27
C LEU A 183 -17.57 -2.01 -2.96
N SER A 184 -17.01 -0.84 -3.20
CA SER A 184 -17.68 0.24 -3.92
C SER A 184 -17.54 0.12 -5.42
N THR A 185 -18.47 0.75 -6.15
CA THR A 185 -18.44 0.86 -7.62
C THR A 185 -17.38 1.86 -8.10
N ASP A 186 -16.85 2.69 -7.22
CA ASP A 186 -15.75 3.62 -7.46
C ASP A 186 -15.01 3.95 -6.13
N ALA A 187 -14.23 5.04 -6.10
CA ALA A 187 -13.47 5.43 -4.92
C ALA A 187 -14.34 5.95 -3.76
N THR A 188 -15.64 6.14 -3.94
CA THR A 188 -16.57 6.74 -2.98
C THR A 188 -17.01 5.71 -1.93
N PRO A 189 -16.73 5.90 -0.63
CA PRO A 189 -17.12 4.95 0.42
C PRO A 189 -18.63 4.69 0.50
N GLU A 190 -19.45 5.70 0.19
CA GLU A 190 -20.91 5.68 0.29
C GLU A 190 -21.57 4.80 -0.78
N LYS A 191 -20.84 4.43 -1.85
CA LYS A 191 -21.32 3.56 -2.93
C LYS A 191 -20.96 2.09 -2.75
N ARG A 192 -20.49 1.71 -1.55
CA ARG A 192 -20.13 0.32 -1.23
C ARG A 192 -21.35 -0.60 -1.21
N VAL A 193 -21.19 -1.79 -1.75
CA VAL A 193 -22.15 -2.88 -1.68
C VAL A 193 -21.50 -4.10 -1.05
N LEU A 194 -22.29 -4.92 -0.36
CA LEU A 194 -21.81 -6.18 0.21
C LEU A 194 -21.52 -7.15 -0.92
N ILE A 195 -20.28 -7.66 -0.99
CA ILE A 195 -19.87 -8.61 -2.02
C ILE A 195 -19.63 -10.02 -1.51
N ALA A 196 -19.32 -10.19 -0.21
CA ALA A 196 -19.18 -11.50 0.42
C ALA A 196 -19.38 -11.39 1.94
N SER A 197 -19.83 -12.47 2.59
CA SER A 197 -20.00 -12.52 4.04
C SER A 197 -19.64 -13.90 4.60
N VAL A 198 -18.87 -13.92 5.68
CA VAL A 198 -18.60 -15.15 6.46
C VAL A 198 -19.54 -15.16 7.64
N THR A 199 -20.43 -16.15 7.71
CA THR A 199 -21.40 -16.35 8.80
C THR A 199 -21.06 -17.52 9.71
N ALA A 200 -20.10 -18.37 9.30
CA ALA A 200 -19.63 -19.53 10.05
C ALA A 200 -18.10 -19.66 9.97
N LYS A 201 -17.49 -20.29 10.99
CA LYS A 201 -16.04 -20.41 11.09
C LYS A 201 -15.44 -21.11 9.86
N THR A 202 -14.42 -20.49 9.28
CA THR A 202 -13.60 -21.04 8.20
C THR A 202 -12.22 -21.44 8.77
N PRO A 203 -11.80 -22.72 8.74
CA PRO A 203 -10.48 -23.12 9.21
C PRO A 203 -9.33 -22.45 8.44
N TYR A 204 -8.32 -21.96 9.16
CA TYR A 204 -7.16 -21.26 8.59
C TYR A 204 -6.21 -22.15 7.77
N SER A 205 -6.39 -23.47 7.79
CA SER A 205 -5.41 -24.44 7.27
C SER A 205 -5.53 -24.64 5.74
N LYS A 206 -4.74 -23.84 5.00
CA LYS A 206 -4.43 -23.92 3.55
C LYS A 206 -5.58 -23.64 2.57
N TRP A 207 -5.28 -22.84 1.55
CA TRP A 207 -6.20 -22.52 0.45
C TRP A 207 -6.43 -23.73 -0.47
N PRO A 208 -7.65 -23.94 -1.00
CA PRO A 208 -8.90 -23.23 -0.66
C PRO A 208 -9.35 -23.56 0.77
N HIS A 209 -9.86 -22.57 1.50
CA HIS A 209 -10.33 -22.80 2.86
C HIS A 209 -11.74 -23.42 2.86
N THR A 210 -11.98 -24.40 3.72
CA THR A 210 -13.33 -24.95 3.94
C THR A 210 -14.27 -23.85 4.47
N ASN A 211 -15.30 -23.47 3.71
CA ASN A 211 -16.28 -22.41 4.01
C ASN A 211 -15.84 -20.95 3.76
N GLU A 212 -14.84 -20.70 2.91
CA GLU A 212 -14.58 -19.32 2.47
C GLU A 212 -15.81 -18.76 1.72
N ALA A 213 -16.12 -17.49 1.95
CA ALA A 213 -17.23 -16.83 1.28
C ALA A 213 -16.77 -16.25 -0.05
N GLU A 214 -17.37 -16.71 -1.14
CA GLU A 214 -17.13 -16.24 -2.50
C GLU A 214 -18.00 -15.03 -2.83
N SER A 215 -17.43 -14.06 -3.56
CA SER A 215 -18.19 -12.97 -4.14
C SER A 215 -18.82 -13.34 -5.47
N GLN A 216 -19.89 -12.63 -5.84
CA GLN A 216 -20.25 -12.57 -7.26
C GLN A 216 -19.09 -12.00 -8.09
N PRO A 217 -18.96 -12.34 -9.38
CA PRO A 217 -17.93 -11.76 -10.24
C PRO A 217 -18.05 -10.24 -10.32
N VAL A 218 -16.96 -9.52 -10.07
CA VAL A 218 -16.91 -8.06 -10.06
C VAL A 218 -16.10 -7.56 -11.25
N ARG A 219 -16.69 -6.71 -12.08
CA ARG A 219 -15.94 -6.04 -13.16
C ARG A 219 -15.19 -4.84 -12.61
N LEU A 220 -13.87 -4.85 -12.76
CA LEU A 220 -12.99 -3.77 -12.34
C LEU A 220 -12.15 -3.26 -13.50
N GLU A 221 -11.78 -1.99 -13.45
CA GLU A 221 -10.90 -1.33 -14.41
C GLU A 221 -9.50 -1.18 -13.81
N ALA A 222 -8.48 -1.54 -14.59
CA ALA A 222 -7.09 -1.34 -14.21
C ALA A 222 -6.86 0.13 -13.82
N ARG A 223 -6.11 0.34 -12.73
CA ARG A 223 -5.73 1.68 -12.22
C ARG A 223 -6.88 2.55 -11.73
N LYS A 224 -8.12 2.08 -11.72
CA LYS A 224 -9.24 2.79 -11.08
C LYS A 224 -9.29 2.41 -9.61
N ARG A 225 -9.54 3.39 -8.73
CA ARG A 225 -9.68 3.15 -7.29
C ARG A 225 -11.09 2.73 -6.96
N TYR A 226 -11.21 1.75 -6.08
CA TYR A 226 -12.47 1.26 -5.56
C TYR A 226 -12.38 1.23 -4.03
N TYR A 227 -13.31 1.89 -3.33
CA TYR A 227 -13.33 1.79 -1.86
C TYR A 227 -13.62 0.36 -1.43
N ILE A 228 -12.85 -0.14 -0.49
CA ILE A 228 -13.02 -1.45 0.13
C ILE A 228 -13.15 -1.27 1.64
N GLU A 229 -14.09 -2.01 2.23
CA GLU A 229 -14.25 -2.12 3.67
C GLU A 229 -14.53 -3.56 4.07
N ILE A 230 -13.87 -4.03 5.12
CA ILE A 230 -14.20 -5.30 5.75
C ILE A 230 -14.50 -5.05 7.21
N LEU A 231 -15.69 -5.50 7.62
CA LEU A 231 -16.11 -5.51 9.02
C LEU A 231 -15.90 -6.93 9.52
N HIS A 232 -15.23 -7.09 10.66
CA HIS A 232 -14.93 -8.40 11.23
C HIS A 232 -15.22 -8.39 12.72
N GLN A 233 -15.81 -9.48 13.21
CA GLN A 233 -16.05 -9.68 14.63
C GLN A 233 -15.70 -11.12 15.02
N GLN A 234 -14.81 -11.24 16.01
CA GLN A 234 -14.49 -12.49 16.68
C GLN A 234 -14.93 -12.38 18.13
N ASN A 235 -15.88 -13.20 18.56
CA ASN A 235 -16.36 -13.19 19.95
C ASN A 235 -15.64 -14.22 20.84
N ALA A 236 -15.04 -15.26 20.25
CA ALA A 236 -14.35 -16.32 21.00
C ALA A 236 -13.21 -16.95 20.20
N GLY A 237 -12.03 -17.04 20.79
CA GLY A 237 -10.86 -17.73 20.25
C GLY A 237 -9.92 -16.85 19.44
N SER A 238 -9.04 -17.51 18.68
CA SER A 238 -8.05 -16.88 17.82
C SER A 238 -8.73 -16.19 16.64
N ALA A 239 -8.46 -14.91 16.45
CA ALA A 239 -8.97 -14.18 15.30
C ALA A 239 -7.94 -14.19 14.17
N ASN A 240 -8.41 -14.52 12.98
CA ASN A 240 -7.68 -14.48 11.72
C ASN A 240 -8.57 -13.87 10.65
N LEU A 241 -7.97 -13.38 9.58
CA LEU A 241 -8.71 -12.96 8.40
C LEU A 241 -7.80 -13.10 7.19
N ALA A 242 -8.29 -13.62 6.08
CA ALA A 242 -7.54 -13.62 4.83
C ALA A 242 -8.48 -13.41 3.66
N VAL A 243 -8.05 -12.60 2.69
CA VAL A 243 -8.77 -12.38 1.44
C VAL A 243 -7.88 -12.79 0.30
N ARG A 244 -8.42 -13.59 -0.62
CA ARG A 244 -7.81 -13.88 -1.91
C ARG A 244 -8.67 -13.35 -3.06
N TRP A 245 -8.08 -13.31 -4.24
CA TRP A 245 -8.83 -13.03 -5.46
C TRP A 245 -8.29 -13.82 -6.65
N ARG A 246 -9.13 -13.93 -7.67
CA ARG A 246 -8.78 -14.43 -9.00
C ARG A 246 -8.85 -13.26 -9.98
N LEU A 247 -7.80 -13.11 -10.77
CA LEU A 247 -7.67 -12.09 -11.80
C LEU A 247 -8.39 -12.54 -13.09
N PRO A 248 -8.66 -11.62 -14.04
CA PRO A 248 -9.30 -11.94 -15.32
C PRO A 248 -8.56 -12.98 -16.17
N ASP A 249 -7.24 -13.13 -15.99
CA ASP A 249 -6.42 -14.15 -16.67
C ASP A 249 -6.46 -15.53 -16.01
N GLY A 250 -7.26 -15.69 -14.94
CA GLY A 250 -7.40 -16.93 -14.17
C GLY A 250 -6.33 -17.12 -13.09
N SER A 251 -5.28 -16.29 -13.05
CA SER A 251 -4.29 -16.34 -11.99
C SER A 251 -4.87 -15.89 -10.65
N GLU A 252 -4.29 -16.39 -9.55
CA GLU A 252 -4.77 -16.07 -8.21
C GLU A 252 -3.67 -15.46 -7.34
N GLN A 253 -4.09 -14.55 -6.45
CA GLN A 253 -3.22 -14.03 -5.40
C GLN A 253 -3.84 -14.36 -4.04
N ARG A 254 -3.09 -15.13 -3.24
CA ARG A 254 -3.55 -15.74 -1.98
C ARG A 254 -2.53 -15.46 -0.87
N PRO A 255 -2.71 -14.43 -0.02
CA PRO A 255 -3.78 -13.43 -0.03
C PRO A 255 -3.56 -12.31 -1.07
N VAL A 256 -4.52 -11.38 -1.19
CA VAL A 256 -4.37 -10.18 -2.03
C VAL A 256 -3.19 -9.35 -1.50
N PRO A 257 -2.13 -9.10 -2.28
CA PRO A 257 -0.93 -8.43 -1.80
C PRO A 257 -1.23 -6.97 -1.39
N ALA A 258 -0.52 -6.47 -0.38
CA ALA A 258 -0.67 -5.09 0.11
C ALA A 258 -0.40 -4.05 -0.99
N GLU A 259 0.38 -4.45 -2.00
CA GLU A 259 0.62 -3.66 -3.20
C GLU A 259 -0.65 -3.43 -4.04
N ARG A 260 -1.83 -3.94 -3.66
CA ARG A 260 -3.11 -3.66 -4.32
C ARG A 260 -3.93 -2.59 -3.61
N PHE A 261 -3.44 -2.07 -2.48
CA PHE A 261 -4.22 -1.18 -1.63
C PHE A 261 -3.55 0.17 -1.36
N VAL A 262 -4.41 1.17 -1.21
CA VAL A 262 -4.09 2.50 -0.68
C VAL A 262 -4.83 2.65 0.65
N PRO A 263 -4.16 3.05 1.73
CA PRO A 263 -4.75 3.12 3.06
C PRO A 263 -5.77 4.24 3.10
N PHE A 264 -6.83 4.02 3.89
CA PHE A 264 -7.76 5.09 4.22
C PHE A 264 -7.04 6.20 5.00
N THR A 265 -7.06 7.43 4.48
CA THR A 265 -6.63 8.63 5.20
C THR A 265 -7.86 9.50 5.42
N SER A 266 -8.04 10.04 6.62
CA SER A 266 -9.25 10.77 7.03
C SER A 266 -9.37 12.19 6.43
N GLY A 267 -8.81 12.41 5.24
CA GLY A 267 -8.89 13.66 4.50
C GLY A 267 -9.33 13.38 3.07
N ALA A 268 -10.28 14.17 2.58
CA ALA A 268 -10.74 14.14 1.19
C ALA A 268 -9.57 14.05 0.20
N GLU A 269 -9.81 13.36 -0.92
CA GLU A 269 -8.91 13.25 -2.05
C GLU A 269 -8.22 14.60 -2.35
N PRO A 270 -6.90 14.64 -2.68
CA PRO A 270 -6.39 15.77 -3.42
C PRO A 270 -7.19 15.81 -4.73
N LYS A 271 -8.08 16.81 -4.86
CA LYS A 271 -8.80 17.06 -6.10
C LYS A 271 -7.78 17.09 -7.22
N LEU A 272 -7.86 16.15 -8.16
CA LEU A 272 -7.22 16.31 -9.46
C LEU A 272 -7.78 17.61 -10.03
N ALA A 273 -6.92 18.59 -10.27
CA ALA A 273 -7.30 19.80 -10.96
C ALA A 273 -7.94 19.40 -12.29
N GLN A 274 -9.26 19.52 -12.37
CA GLN A 274 -9.96 19.51 -13.64
C GLN A 274 -9.48 20.74 -14.38
N LYS A 275 -8.83 20.53 -15.53
CA LYS A 275 -8.60 21.63 -16.47
C LYS A 275 -9.96 22.20 -16.83
N SER A 276 -10.21 23.45 -16.46
CA SER A 276 -11.26 24.23 -17.08
C SER A 276 -10.93 24.38 -18.56
N SER A 277 -11.62 23.65 -19.42
CA SER A 277 -11.74 24.02 -20.83
C SER A 277 -12.68 25.20 -20.90
N GLY A 278 -12.13 26.41 -20.88
CA GLY A 278 -12.84 27.60 -21.29
C GLY A 278 -12.98 27.63 -22.81
N PHE A 279 -14.20 27.89 -23.27
CA PHE A 279 -14.47 28.72 -24.44
C PHE A 279 -15.12 30.00 -23.91
#